data_AF-A0A524AFX4-F1
#
_entry.id   AF-A0A524AFX4-F1
#
_cell.length_a   1.000
_cell.length_b   1.000
_cell.length_c   1.000
_cell.angle_alpha   90.00
_cell.angle_beta   90.00
_cell.angle_gamma   90.00
#
_symmetry.space_group_name_H-M   'P 1'
#
loop_
_entity.id
_entity.type
_entity.pdbx_description
1 polymer ?
#
loop_
_entity_poly.entity_id
_entity_poly.type
_entity_poly.pdbx_seq_one_letter_code
_entity_poly.pdbx_strand_id
1 'polypeptide(L)' 'MSVTELLQAAQFLVDANGNKKAVMLDFAIWEELLTLLEDLEDAEEIRRLRKAGEEAVPWEQAKAELRSEGIDVSLSIA' A
#
# COMPACT_ATOMS: atom_id res chain seq x y z
N MET A 1 -11.56 1.96 -7.64
CA MET A 1 -12.82 1.28 -7.25
C MET A 1 -13.29 1.83 -5.90
N SER A 2 -14.59 1.91 -5.63
CA SER A 2 -15.11 2.24 -4.29
C SER A 2 -15.18 0.98 -3.41
N VAL A 3 -15.07 1.14 -2.09
CA VAL A 3 -15.21 0.03 -1.12
C VAL A 3 -16.54 -0.72 -1.31
N THR A 4 -17.60 -0.02 -1.71
CA THR A 4 -18.92 -0.59 -1.95
C THR A 4 -18.94 -1.54 -3.16
N GLU A 5 -18.26 -1.17 -4.24
CA GLU A 5 -18.13 -2.03 -5.44
C GLU A 5 -17.33 -3.30 -5.10
N LEU A 6 -16.29 -3.16 -4.27
CA LEU A 6 -15.45 -4.27 -3.81
C LEU A 6 -16.25 -5.28 -2.97
N LEU A 7 -17.11 -4.78 -2.07
CA LEU A 7 -18.00 -5.60 -1.25
C LEU A 7 -19.08 -6.32 -2.07
N GLN A 8 -19.49 -5.78 -3.23
CA GLN A 8 -20.45 -6.44 -4.11
C GLN A 8 -19.83 -7.60 -4.91
N ALA A 9 -18.55 -7.51 -5.24
CA ALA A 9 -17.82 -8.57 -5.94
C ALA A 9 -17.36 -9.71 -5.01
N ALA A 10 -17.29 -9.46 -3.70
CA ALA A 10 -16.80 -10.42 -2.71
C ALA A 10 -17.74 -11.62 -2.54
N GLN A 11 -17.19 -12.82 -2.63
CA GLN A 11 -17.90 -14.08 -2.33
C GLN A 11 -17.44 -14.62 -0.97
N PHE A 12 -18.34 -15.19 -0.18
CA PHE A 12 -18.02 -15.66 1.17
C PHE A 12 -18.23 -17.17 1.30
N LEU A 13 -17.23 -17.84 1.90
CA LEU A 13 -17.40 -19.17 2.45
C LEU A 13 -18.03 -19.03 3.84
N VAL A 14 -19.16 -19.70 4.06
CA VAL A 14 -19.90 -19.69 5.33
C VAL A 14 -19.95 -21.08 5.96
N ASP A 15 -19.98 -21.13 7.29
CA ASP A 15 -20.24 -22.37 8.02
C ASP A 15 -21.75 -22.74 8.03
N ALA A 16 -22.09 -23.89 8.63
CA ALA A 16 -23.47 -24.36 8.70
C ALA A 16 -24.42 -23.43 9.47
N ASN A 17 -23.89 -22.53 10.31
CA ASN A 17 -24.67 -21.54 11.05
C ASN A 17 -24.76 -20.20 10.29
N GLY A 18 -24.20 -20.13 9.07
CA GLY A 18 -24.16 -18.92 8.26
C GLY A 18 -23.04 -17.94 8.62
N ASN A 19 -22.10 -18.31 9.50
CA ASN A 19 -21.00 -17.42 9.85
C ASN A 19 -19.94 -17.43 8.75
N LYS A 20 -19.50 -16.25 8.31
CA LYS A 20 -18.42 -16.07 7.33
C LYS A 20 -17.10 -16.61 7.91
N LYS A 21 -16.41 -17.46 7.14
CA LYS A 21 -15.10 -18.06 7.50
C LYS A 21 -13.98 -17.62 6.58
N ALA A 22 -14.28 -17.39 5.31
CA ALA A 22 -13.33 -16.88 4.34
C ALA A 22 -14.05 -16.00 3.32
N VAL A 23 -13.27 -15.18 2.61
CA VAL A 23 -13.70 -14.39 1.46
C VAL A 23 -12.87 -14.78 0.25
N MET A 24 -13.53 -14.90 -0.89
CA MET A 24 -12.90 -15.06 -2.19
C MET A 24 -13.10 -13.75 -2.96
N LEU A 25 -12.00 -13.23 -3.46
CA LEU A 25 -11.94 -12.01 -4.26
C LEU A 25 -11.35 -12.35 -5.62
N ASP A 26 -11.77 -11.63 -6.66
CA ASP A 26 -11.05 -11.66 -7.93
C ASP A 26 -9.62 -11.16 -7.70
N PHE A 27 -8.67 -11.78 -8.40
CA PHE A 27 -7.25 -11.49 -8.16
C PHE A 27 -6.90 -10.02 -8.44
N ALA A 28 -7.45 -9.42 -9.49
CA ALA A 28 -7.27 -7.99 -9.78
C ALA A 28 -7.79 -7.09 -8.66
N ILE A 29 -8.90 -7.48 -8.01
CA ILE A 29 -9.44 -6.75 -6.85
C ILE A 29 -8.50 -6.88 -5.66
N TRP A 30 -7.92 -8.07 -5.44
CA TRP A 30 -6.94 -8.29 -4.39
C TRP A 30 -5.69 -7.43 -4.59
N GLU A 31 -5.17 -7.33 -5.82
CA GLU A 31 -4.02 -6.46 -6.13
C GLU A 31 -4.33 -4.99 -5.85
N GLU A 32 -5.49 -4.47 -6.30
CA GLU A 32 -5.91 -3.10 -5.99
C GLU A 32 -6.06 -2.86 -4.48
N LEU A 33 -6.63 -3.83 -3.75
CA LEU A 33 -6.79 -3.73 -2.30
C LEU A 33 -5.43 -3.68 -1.60
N LEU A 34 -4.46 -4.48 -2.05
CA LEU A 34 -3.12 -4.50 -1.49
C LEU A 34 -2.43 -3.15 -1.67
N THR A 35 -2.48 -2.58 -2.87
CA THR A 35 -1.92 -1.25 -3.14
C THR A 35 -2.56 -0.16 -2.27
N LEU A 36 -3.89 -0.19 -2.08
CA LEU A 36 -4.57 0.77 -1.22
C LEU A 36 -4.14 0.65 0.26
N LEU A 37 -3.83 -0.56 0.72
CA LEU A 37 -3.34 -0.78 2.08
C LEU A 37 -1.90 -0.28 2.24
N GLU A 38 -1.03 -0.55 1.26
CA GLU A 38 0.34 -0.02 1.22
C GLU A 38 0.36 1.52 1.24
N ASP A 39 -0.45 2.16 0.39
CA ASP A 39 -0.60 3.63 0.37
C ASP A 39 -1.05 4.20 1.73
N LEU A 40 -1.94 3.48 2.44
CA LEU A 40 -2.43 3.90 3.75
C LEU A 40 -1.34 3.78 4.82
N GLU A 41 -0.57 2.69 4.80
CA GLU A 41 0.57 2.46 5.68
C GLU A 41 1.65 3.53 5.47
N ASP A 42 2.05 3.78 4.23
CA ASP A 42 3.03 4.82 3.86
C ASP A 42 2.57 6.21 4.33
N ALA A 43 1.29 6.53 4.12
CA ALA A 43 0.75 7.82 4.55
C ALA A 43 0.77 7.98 6.08
N GLU A 44 0.55 6.91 6.84
CA GLU A 44 0.65 6.94 8.30
C GLU A 44 2.10 7.05 8.77
N GLU A 45 3.03 6.35 8.12
CA GLU A 45 4.45 6.47 8.42
C GLU A 45 4.96 7.90 8.19
N ILE A 46 4.63 8.51 7.05
CA ILE A 46 4.97 9.91 6.77
C ILE A 46 4.38 10.84 7.85
N ARG A 47 3.13 10.61 8.29
CA ARG A 47 2.51 11.40 9.38
C ARG A 47 3.29 11.25 10.69
N ARG A 48 3.70 10.02 11.02
CA ARG A 48 4.48 9.71 12.23
C ARG A 48 5.85 10.38 12.21
N LEU A 49 6.60 10.26 11.11
CA LEU A 49 7.92 10.86 10.94
C LEU A 49 7.86 12.40 11.06
N ARG A 50 6.87 13.02 10.41
CA ARG A 50 6.62 14.47 10.54
C ARG A 50 6.31 14.89 11.98
N LYS A 51 5.52 14.09 12.71
CA LYS A 51 5.20 14.37 14.12
C LYS A 51 6.41 14.20 15.03
N ALA A 52 7.28 13.25 14.74
CA ALA A 52 8.53 13.04 15.47
C ALA A 52 9.58 14.13 15.17
N GLY A 53 9.37 14.96 14.14
CA GLY A 53 10.30 16.02 13.74
C GLY A 53 11.53 15.46 13.01
N GLU A 54 11.40 14.29 12.40
CA GLU A 54 12.47 13.68 11.60
C GLU A 54 12.84 14.58 10.42
N GLU A 55 14.12 14.64 10.11
CA GLU A 55 14.64 15.49 9.04
C GLU A 55 14.28 14.89 7.67
N ALA A 56 13.64 15.70 6.82
CA ALA A 56 13.38 15.33 5.44
C ALA A 56 14.46 15.92 4.54
N VAL A 57 15.12 15.06 3.75
CA VAL A 57 16.08 15.51 2.73
C VAL A 57 15.37 15.74 1.39
N PRO A 58 15.81 16.70 0.57
CA PRO A 58 15.33 16.85 -0.80
C PRO A 58 15.58 15.59 -1.63
N TRP A 59 14.65 15.24 -2.52
CA TRP A 59 14.76 14.02 -3.33
C TRP A 59 16.03 13.96 -4.19
N GLU A 60 16.49 15.10 -4.71
CA GLU A 60 17.74 15.16 -5.48
C GLU A 60 18.98 14.85 -4.62
N GLN A 61 18.95 15.23 -3.33
CA GLN A 61 20.02 14.89 -2.39
C GLN A 61 20.03 13.38 -2.10
N ALA A 62 18.87 12.80 -1.78
CA ALA A 62 18.74 11.36 -1.53
C ALA A 62 19.25 10.53 -2.72
N LYS A 63 18.89 10.92 -3.95
CA LYS A 63 19.41 10.25 -5.17
C LYS A 63 20.92 10.38 -5.33
N ALA A 64 21.51 11.52 -4.96
CA ALA A 64 22.95 11.71 -5.05
C ALA A 64 23.70 10.81 -4.05
N GLU A 65 23.18 10.70 -2.82
CA GLU A 65 23.71 9.81 -1.79
C GLU A 65 23.64 8.34 -2.23
N LEU A 66 22.48 7.86 -2.70
CA LEU A 66 22.31 6.48 -3.18
C LEU A 66 23.24 6.15 -4.36
N ARG A 67 23.41 7.07 -5.32
CA ARG A 67 24.37 6.89 -6.43
C ARG A 67 25.81 6.81 -5.93
N SER A 68 26.16 7.57 -4.90
CA SER A 68 27.50 7.52 -4.29
C SER A 68 27.78 6.16 -3.63
N GLU A 69 26.73 5.46 -3.20
CA GLU A 69 26.79 4.09 -2.66
C GLU A 69 26.74 3.00 -3.76
N GLY A 70 26.66 3.41 -5.04
CA GLY A 70 26.58 2.49 -6.18
C GLY A 70 25.18 1.94 -6.46
N ILE A 71 24.14 2.52 -5.84
CA ILE A 71 22.74 2.14 -6.05
C ILE A 71 22.20 2.89 -7.28
N ASP A 72 21.64 2.15 -8.24
CA ASP A 72 20.99 2.74 -9.41
C ASP A 72 19.58 3.23 -9.07
N VAL A 73 19.36 4.53 -9.29
CA VAL A 73 18.09 5.23 -9.03
C VAL A 73 17.45 5.74 -10.33
N SER A 74 17.76 5.11 -11.47
CA SER A 74 17.16 5.45 -12.77
C SER A 74 15.70 5.01 -12.93
N LEU A 75 15.21 4.15 -12.04
CA LEU A 75 13.80 3.76 -11.99
C LEU A 75 12.99 4.91 -11.38
N SER A 76 12.47 5.79 -12.26
CA SER A 76 11.35 6.65 -11.91
C SER A 76 10.15 5.73 -11.72
N ILE A 77 9.76 5.46 -10.47
CA ILE A 77 8.44 4.96 -10.17
C ILE A 77 7.50 6.14 -10.45
N ALA A 78 6.80 6.06 -11.58
CA ALA A 78 5.83 7.04 -12.04
C ALA A 78 4.44 6.71 -11.47
#